data_AF-A0A2D8I595-F1
#
_entry.id   AF-A0A2D8I595-F1
#
_cell.length_a   1.000
_cell.length_b   1.000
_cell.length_c   1.000
_cell.angle_alpha   90.00
_cell.angle_beta   90.00
_cell.angle_gamma   90.00
#
_symmetry.space_group_name_H-M   'P 1'
#
loop_
_entity.id
_entity.type
_entity.pdbx_description
1 polymer ?
#
loop_
_entity_poly.entity_id
_entity_poly.type
_entity_poly.pdbx_seq_one_letter_code
_entity_poly.pdbx_strand_id
1 'polypeptide(L)' 'MKPEREPDLEEFKFRYHLNDAVGSSDKYFLAHDLKEAKEMFEYACCKRHLDLHLDKVEKWNRWKSSWEKITESDSSLN' A
#
# COMPACT_ATOMS: atom_id res chain seq x y z
N MET A 1 3.97 -17.83 -29.33
CA MET A 1 4.32 -16.85 -28.29
C MET A 1 3.59 -17.25 -27.03
N LYS A 2 4.29 -17.54 -25.93
CA LYS A 2 3.63 -17.67 -24.63
C LYS A 2 3.20 -16.24 -24.25
N PRO A 3 1.96 -16.00 -23.80
CA PRO A 3 1.63 -14.68 -23.27
C PRO A 3 2.57 -14.42 -22.10
N GLU A 4 3.38 -13.37 -22.20
CA GLU A 4 4.07 -12.83 -21.03
C GLU A 4 2.95 -12.50 -20.05
N ARG A 5 2.85 -13.28 -18.97
CA ARG A 5 1.86 -12.99 -17.93
C ARG A 5 2.34 -11.72 -17.27
N GLU A 6 1.53 -10.67 -17.32
CA GLU A 6 1.74 -9.51 -16.47
C GLU A 6 1.88 -10.01 -15.02
N PRO A 7 2.84 -9.48 -14.25
CA PRO A 7 3.01 -9.87 -12.87
C PRO A 7 1.69 -9.69 -12.10
N ASP A 8 1.39 -10.62 -11.20
CA ASP A 8 0.13 -10.60 -10.48
C ASP A 8 0.03 -9.33 -9.61
N LEU A 9 -1.10 -8.62 -9.72
CA LEU A 9 -1.37 -7.45 -8.89
C LEU A 9 -1.75 -7.87 -7.46
N GLU A 10 -1.16 -7.18 -6.51
CA GLU A 10 -1.41 -7.32 -5.09
C GLU A 10 -2.20 -6.12 -4.56
N GLU A 11 -3.05 -6.35 -3.58
CA GLU A 11 -3.85 -5.30 -2.96
C GLU A 11 -3.15 -4.80 -1.68
N PHE A 12 -2.90 -3.50 -1.63
CA PHE A 12 -2.28 -2.82 -0.51
C PHE A 12 -3.23 -1.81 0.10
N LYS A 13 -3.18 -1.69 1.42
CA LYS A 13 -3.95 -0.75 2.22
C LYS A 13 -3.01 0.14 3.02
N PHE A 14 -3.11 1.45 2.82
CA PHE A 14 -2.34 2.47 3.50
C PHE A 14 -3.26 3.20 4.46
N ARG A 15 -2.98 3.11 5.77
CA ARG A 15 -3.63 3.95 6.77
C ARG A 15 -2.75 5.15 7.08
N TYR A 16 -3.33 6.33 7.07
CA TYR A 16 -2.62 7.57 7.31
C TYR A 16 -3.51 8.56 8.06
N HIS A 17 -2.90 9.63 8.56
CA HIS A 17 -3.55 10.70 9.28
C HIS A 17 -2.96 12.02 8.84
N LEU A 18 -3.81 13.05 8.77
CA LEU A 18 -3.37 14.42 8.53
C LEU A 18 -3.15 15.06 9.90
N ASN A 19 -2.08 15.83 10.05
CA ASN A 19 -1.77 16.53 11.32
C ASN A 19 -2.97 17.31 11.90
N ASP A 20 -3.80 17.89 11.03
CA ASP A 20 -4.93 18.73 11.42
C ASP A 20 -6.28 17.97 11.46
N ALA A 21 -6.27 16.66 11.19
CA ALA A 21 -7.47 15.83 11.19
C ALA A 21 -7.52 14.93 12.42
N VAL A 22 -8.68 14.91 13.08
CA VAL A 22 -8.96 14.07 14.26
C VAL A 22 -9.04 12.56 13.90
N GLY A 23 -9.01 12.20 12.61
CA GLY A 23 -9.22 10.84 12.13
C GLY A 23 -8.13 10.31 11.22
N SER A 24 -7.92 8.99 11.27
CA SER A 24 -7.15 8.27 10.26
C SER A 24 -8.03 7.94 9.05
N SER A 25 -7.41 7.85 7.89
CA SER A 25 -8.03 7.48 6.62
C SER A 25 -7.28 6.32 6.01
N ASP A 26 -8.01 5.47 5.29
CA ASP A 26 -7.46 4.33 4.58
C ASP A 26 -7.49 4.60 3.06
N LYS A 27 -6.44 4.24 2.33
CA LYS A 27 -6.38 4.20 0.86
C LYS A 27 -5.96 2.80 0.39
N TYR A 28 -6.49 2.40 -0.75
CA TYR A 28 -6.29 1.06 -1.32
C TYR A 28 -5.67 1.18 -2.70
N PHE A 29 -4.67 0.35 -2.99
CA PHE A 29 -3.95 0.33 -4.26
C PHE A 29 -3.77 -1.10 -4.75
N LEU A 30 -3.87 -1.26 -6.07
CA LEU A 30 -3.40 -2.46 -6.77
C LEU A 30 -2.02 -2.14 -7.33
N ALA A 31 -1.01 -2.91 -6.94
CA ALA A 31 0.37 -2.73 -7.37
C ALA A 31 1.08 -4.07 -7.46
N HIS A 32 2.17 -4.13 -8.22
CA HIS A 32 2.98 -5.34 -8.38
C HIS A 32 3.86 -5.61 -7.15
N ASP A 33 4.22 -4.55 -6.42
CA ASP A 33 4.97 -4.64 -5.18
C ASP A 33 4.65 -3.47 -4.23
N LEU A 34 5.18 -3.56 -3.01
CA LEU A 34 5.01 -2.52 -1.99
C LEU A 34 5.65 -1.18 -2.41
N LYS A 35 6.73 -1.20 -3.20
CA LYS A 35 7.44 0.02 -3.60
C LYS A 35 6.56 0.83 -4.55
N GLU A 36 6.00 0.19 -5.58
CA GLU A 36 5.04 0.81 -6.50
C GLU A 36 3.80 1.31 -5.73
N ALA A 37 3.27 0.51 -4.79
CA ALA A 37 2.13 0.95 -3.97
C ALA A 37 2.45 2.20 -3.14
N LYS A 38 3.67 2.31 -2.60
CA LYS A 38 4.16 3.50 -1.87
C LYS A 38 4.26 4.71 -2.81
N GLU A 39 4.84 4.54 -4.00
CA GLU A 39 4.94 5.60 -5.00
C GLU A 39 3.55 6.12 -5.42
N MET A 40 2.58 5.22 -5.61
CA MET A 40 1.18 5.58 -5.89
C MET A 40 0.54 6.33 -4.72
N PHE A 41 0.81 5.90 -3.48
CA PHE A 41 0.32 6.57 -2.28
C PHE A 41 0.89 7.99 -2.17
N GLU A 42 2.21 8.14 -2.30
CA GLU A 42 2.88 9.44 -2.30
C GLU A 42 2.34 10.35 -3.41
N TYR A 43 2.18 9.84 -4.63
CA TYR A 43 1.61 10.61 -5.73
C TYR A 43 0.19 11.12 -5.44
N ALA A 44 -0.67 10.25 -4.89
CA ALA A 44 -2.04 10.60 -4.54
C ALA A 44 -2.13 11.64 -3.40
N CYS A 45 -1.08 11.73 -2.59
CA CYS A 45 -1.00 12.51 -1.36
C CYS A 45 -0.27 13.85 -1.54
N CYS A 46 0.87 13.86 -2.24
CA CYS A 46 1.73 15.03 -2.49
C CYS A 46 1.04 16.16 -3.28
N LYS A 47 0.01 15.84 -4.08
CA LYS A 47 -0.79 16.86 -4.79
C LYS A 47 -1.51 17.84 -3.86
N ARG A 48 -1.62 17.55 -2.56
CA ARG A 48 -2.39 18.38 -1.63
C ARG A 48 -1.56 19.19 -0.63
N HIS A 49 -0.21 19.12 -0.66
CA HIS A 49 0.66 19.75 0.36
C HIS A 49 0.20 19.45 1.80
N LEU A 50 -0.35 18.25 2.00
CA LEU A 50 -0.85 17.82 3.30
C LEU A 50 0.31 17.17 4.05
N ASP A 51 0.56 17.62 5.27
CA ASP A 51 1.42 16.90 6.20
C ASP A 51 0.70 15.60 6.61
N LEU A 52 1.10 14.52 5.94
CA LEU A 52 0.51 13.20 6.06
C LEU A 52 1.49 12.29 6.79
N HIS A 53 1.02 11.66 7.84
CA HIS A 53 1.75 10.61 8.55
C HIS A 53 1.17 9.26 8.18
N LEU A 54 2.02 8.35 7.72
CA LEU A 54 1.64 6.98 7.42
C LEU A 54 1.70 6.15 8.70
N ASP A 55 0.56 5.58 9.11
CA ASP A 55 0.44 4.73 10.30
C ASP A 55 0.92 3.31 10.04
N LYS A 56 0.37 2.71 8.98
CA LYS A 56 0.54 1.30 8.68
C LYS A 56 0.28 1.03 7.20
N VAL A 57 0.97 0.00 6.71
CA VAL A 57 0.68 -0.62 5.42
C VAL A 57 0.31 -2.07 5.64
N GLU A 58 -0.77 -2.50 5.01
CA GLU A 58 -1.25 -3.87 5.05
C GLU A 58 -1.38 -4.41 3.63
N LYS A 59 -1.14 -5.70 3.45
CA LYS A 59 -1.35 -6.44 2.21
C LYS A 59 -2.56 -7.35 2.36
N TRP A 60 -3.36 -7.48 1.31
CA TRP A 60 -4.48 -8.41 1.30
C TRP A 60 -3.99 -9.85 1.17
N ASN A 61 -4.30 -10.68 2.15
CA ASN A 61 -4.11 -12.10 2.06
C ASN A 61 -5.40 -12.75 1.54
N ARG A 62 -5.41 -13.07 0.23
CA ARG A 62 -6.56 -13.70 -0.45
C ARG A 62 -6.96 -15.04 0.17
N TRP A 63 -6.00 -15.78 0.72
CA TRP A 63 -6.23 -17.10 1.30
C TRP A 63 -6.86 -17.03 2.69
N LYS A 64 -6.49 -16.03 3.49
CA LYS A 64 -7.05 -15.80 4.82
C LYS A 64 -8.24 -14.84 4.84
N SER A 65 -8.53 -14.20 3.71
CA SER A 65 -9.53 -13.13 3.60
C SER A 65 -9.31 -12.04 4.66
N SER A 66 -8.05 -11.65 4.87
CA SER A 66 -7.66 -10.68 5.90
C SER A 66 -6.52 -9.78 5.44
N TRP A 67 -6.45 -8.57 6.02
CA TRP A 67 -5.33 -7.65 5.86
C TRP A 67 -4.20 -8.01 6.82
N GLU A 68 -3.00 -8.20 6.29
CA GLU A 68 -1.79 -8.52 7.08
C GLU A 68 -0.82 -7.34 7.02
N LYS A 69 -0.31 -6.91 8.18
CA LYS A 69 0.66 -5.80 8.25
C LYS A 69 1.97 -6.24 7.61
N ILE A 70 2.49 -5.40 6.73
CA ILE A 70 3.81 -5.63 6.13
C ILE A 70 4.84 -5.07 7.10
N THR A 71 5.65 -5.94 7.68
CA THR A 71 6.84 -5.52 8.43
C THR A 71 8.02 -5.45 7.47
N GLU A 72 9.02 -4.61 7.73
CA GLU A 72 10.21 -4.49 6.87
C GLU A 72 10.96 -5.82 6.69
N SER A 73 10.69 -6.81 7.55
CA SER A 73 11.21 -8.18 7.47
C SER A 73 10.65 -9.02 6.32
N ASP A 74 9.52 -8.65 5.72
CA ASP A 74 8.96 -9.35 4.54
C ASP A 74 9.68 -9.00 3.23
N SER A 75 10.58 -8.01 3.27
CA SER A 75 11.38 -7.58 2.10
C SER A 75 12.54 -8.53 1.77
N SER A 76 12.73 -9.62 2.54
CA SER A 76 13.92 -10.49 2.46
C SER A 76 13.66 -11.92 2.01
N LEU A 77 12.53 -12.21 1.36
CA LEU A 77 12.28 -13.50 0.71
C LEU A 77 12.09 -13.34 -0.80
N ASN A 78 13.16 -12.93 -1.48
CA ASN A 78 13.75 -13.64 -2.63
C ASN A 78 14.98 -12.91 -3.16
#